data_AF-A0A369RNR5-F1
#
_entry.id   AF-A0A369RNR5-F1
#
_cell.length_a   1.000
_cell.length_b   1.000
_cell.length_c   1.000
_cell.angle_alpha   90.00
_cell.angle_beta   90.00
_cell.angle_gamma   90.00
#
_symmetry.space_group_name_H-M   'P 1'
#
loop_
_entity.id
_entity.type
_entity.pdbx_description
1 polymer ?
#
loop_
_entity_poly.entity_id
_entity_poly.type
_entity_poly.pdbx_seq_one_letter_code
_entity_poly.pdbx_strand_id
1 'polypeptide(L)'
;MLFFIKFPLSVQCIQSVFLDNFGPDDIMSFLGRLTLLIQNIVTYPIIAFAARIKIMSTLYGEKYPSWKHVLIFNIMVTTVCVLGAMFFPNVGTILRYFGAFGGLLYCLFLPCAVQFVIRKKENRLTIISVLSYIYVIVFGVANCIAQILVN
;
A
#
# COMPACT_ATOMS: atom_id res chain seq x y z
N MET A 1 -9.99 1.54 17.48
CA MET A 1 -10.97 0.75 18.26
C MET A 1 -11.86 1.63 19.14
N LEU A 2 -11.31 2.56 19.93
CA LEU A 2 -12.13 3.47 20.77
C LEU A 2 -13.18 4.26 19.98
N PHE A 3 -12.82 4.79 18.80
CA PHE A 3 -13.76 5.51 17.94
C PHE A 3 -14.95 4.66 17.51
N PHE A 4 -14.73 3.42 17.09
CA PHE A 4 -15.78 2.52 16.65
C PHE A 4 -16.83 2.24 17.74
N ILE A 5 -16.39 2.12 19.00
CA ILE A 5 -17.27 1.86 20.14
C ILE A 5 -18.06 3.11 20.56
N LYS A 6 -17.45 4.29 20.40
CA LYS A 6 -18.01 5.58 20.83
C LYS A 6 -18.76 6.32 19.72
N PHE A 7 -18.79 5.79 18.49
CA PHE A 7 -19.44 6.44 17.37
C PHE A 7 -20.96 6.46 17.60
N PRO A 8 -21.61 7.64 17.60
CA PRO A 8 -23.02 7.78 17.98
C PRO A 8 -23.98 7.34 16.87
N LEU A 9 -23.50 7.18 15.65
CA LEU A 9 -24.27 6.80 14.46
C LEU A 9 -24.04 5.33 14.09
N SER A 10 -24.76 4.85 13.08
CA SER A 10 -24.57 3.49 12.57
C SER A 10 -23.14 3.31 12.03
N VAL A 11 -22.60 2.10 12.20
CA VAL A 11 -21.25 1.73 11.74
C VAL A 11 -21.06 1.92 10.24
N GLN A 12 -22.15 1.83 9.46
CA GLN A 12 -22.12 2.00 8.01
C GLN A 12 -21.86 3.45 7.58
N CYS A 13 -22.04 4.43 8.46
CA CYS A 13 -21.78 5.84 8.16
C CYS A 13 -20.29 6.23 8.31
N ILE A 14 -19.44 5.34 8.80
CA ILE A 14 -18.02 5.64 9.04
C ILE A 14 -17.29 5.77 7.71
N GLN A 15 -16.79 6.98 7.43
CA GLN A 15 -15.95 7.25 6.26
C GLN A 15 -14.57 6.63 6.42
N SER A 16 -13.95 6.26 5.28
CA SER A 16 -12.61 5.63 5.28
C SER A 16 -11.52 6.54 5.83
N VAL A 17 -11.66 7.86 5.66
CA VAL A 17 -10.79 8.85 6.27
C VAL A 17 -11.39 9.24 7.60
N PHE A 18 -10.66 8.97 8.68
CA PHE A 18 -11.13 9.22 10.04
C PHE A 18 -11.61 10.67 10.24
N LEU A 19 -10.84 11.64 9.74
CA LEU A 19 -11.11 13.07 9.89
C LEU A 19 -12.33 13.58 9.10
N ASP A 20 -12.84 12.79 8.15
CA ASP A 20 -14.04 13.16 7.38
C ASP A 20 -15.33 12.87 8.16
N ASN A 21 -15.23 12.14 9.29
CA ASN A 21 -16.35 11.90 10.19
C ASN A 21 -16.61 13.07 11.17
N PHE A 22 -15.75 14.09 11.17
CA PHE A 22 -15.85 15.27 12.05
C PHE A 22 -16.27 16.50 11.26
N GLY A 23 -16.97 17.42 11.93
CA GLY A 23 -17.43 18.66 11.32
C GLY A 23 -16.26 19.56 10.89
N PRO A 24 -16.48 20.50 9.97
CA PRO A 24 -15.47 21.48 9.57
C PRO A 24 -15.12 22.45 10.71
N ASP A 25 -16.03 22.65 11.67
CA ASP A 25 -15.87 23.62 12.77
C ASP A 25 -15.05 23.08 13.96
N ASP A 26 -14.73 21.78 13.96
CA ASP A 26 -13.98 21.15 15.05
C ASP A 26 -12.49 21.53 14.97
N ILE A 27 -12.04 22.38 15.90
CA ILE A 27 -10.64 22.85 15.98
C ILE A 27 -9.63 21.68 16.01
N MET A 28 -9.96 20.60 16.72
CA MET A 28 -9.09 19.42 16.81
C MET A 28 -8.97 18.68 15.47
N SER A 29 -10.06 18.58 14.70
CA SER A 29 -10.05 18.00 13.36
C SER A 29 -9.25 18.87 12.40
N PHE A 30 -9.39 20.20 12.49
CA PHE A 30 -8.60 21.15 11.72
C PHE A 30 -7.10 21.00 11.97
N LEU A 31 -6.68 20.97 13.24
CA LEU A 31 -5.29 20.75 13.61
C LEU A 31 -4.77 19.40 13.07
N GLY A 32 -5.58 18.34 13.19
CA GLY A 32 -5.24 17.04 12.62
C GLY A 32 -5.02 17.08 11.10
N ARG A 33 -5.91 17.74 10.36
CA ARG A 33 -5.78 17.93 8.90
C ARG A 33 -4.53 18.73 8.54
N LEU A 34 -4.22 19.78 9.30
CA LEU A 34 -3.02 20.60 9.10
C LEU A 34 -1.73 19.80 9.34
N THR A 35 -1.66 19.04 10.43
CA THR A 35 -0.50 18.20 10.72
C THR A 35 -0.30 17.12 9.64
N LEU A 36 -1.37 16.46 9.20
CA LEU A 36 -1.29 15.49 8.12
C LEU A 36 -0.87 16.11 6.79
N LEU A 37 -1.29 17.35 6.50
CA LEU A 37 -0.87 18.07 5.30
C LEU A 37 0.64 18.33 5.32
N ILE A 38 1.17 18.85 6.44
CA ILE A 38 2.62 19.09 6.61
C ILE A 38 3.38 17.77 6.47
N GLN A 39 2.91 16.70 7.12
CA GLN A 39 3.52 15.39 7.03
C GLN A 39 3.55 14.87 5.57
N ASN A 40 2.46 14.98 4.83
CA ASN A 40 2.38 14.52 3.44
C ASN A 40 3.31 15.32 2.52
N ILE A 41 3.40 16.65 2.69
CA ILE A 41 4.32 17.50 1.91
C ILE A 41 5.77 17.05 2.10
N VAL A 42 6.16 16.69 3.32
CA VAL A 42 7.53 16.24 3.62
C VAL A 42 7.77 14.79 3.16
N THR A 43 6.77 13.91 3.34
CA THR A 43 6.94 12.48 3.12
C THR A 43 6.88 12.10 1.64
N TYR A 44 6.00 12.75 0.87
CA TYR A 44 5.84 12.48 -0.57
C TYR A 44 7.14 12.55 -1.38
N PRO A 45 7.97 13.62 -1.29
CA PRO A 45 9.21 13.70 -2.08
C PRO A 45 10.22 12.61 -1.70
N ILE A 46 10.27 12.21 -0.43
CA ILE A 46 11.16 11.14 0.06
C ILE A 46 10.78 9.80 -0.58
N ILE A 47 9.48 9.48 -0.59
CA ILE A 47 8.97 8.24 -1.20
C ILE A 47 9.19 8.26 -2.72
N ALA A 48 8.86 9.37 -3.39
CA ALA A 48 9.04 9.50 -4.83
C ALA A 48 10.51 9.34 -5.24
N PHE A 49 11.45 9.90 -4.47
CA PHE A 49 12.88 9.74 -4.70
C PHE A 49 13.35 8.29 -4.52
N ALA A 50 12.90 7.60 -3.47
CA ALA A 50 13.22 6.18 -3.24
C ALA A 50 12.68 5.29 -4.37
N ALA A 51 11.43 5.51 -4.79
CA ALA A 51 10.80 4.79 -5.90
C ALA A 51 11.57 5.01 -7.21
N ARG A 52 11.93 6.27 -7.51
CA ARG A 52 12.73 6.62 -8.69
C ARG A 52 14.05 5.84 -8.74
N ILE A 53 14.82 5.82 -7.65
CA ILE A 53 16.11 5.11 -7.64
C ILE A 53 15.92 3.62 -7.95
N LYS A 54 14.92 2.98 -7.33
CA LYS A 54 14.66 1.55 -7.54
C LYS A 54 14.25 1.26 -8.98
N ILE A 55 13.28 2.02 -9.51
CA ILE A 55 12.78 1.82 -10.87
C ILE A 55 13.88 2.09 -11.91
N MET A 56 14.62 3.18 -11.77
CA MET A 56 15.69 3.52 -12.71
C MET A 56 16.84 2.51 -12.66
N SER A 57 17.23 2.06 -11.45
CA SER A 57 18.28 1.04 -11.30
C SER A 57 17.85 -0.31 -11.88
N THR A 58 16.57 -0.67 -11.82
CA THR A 58 16.07 -1.93 -12.39
C THR A 58 15.92 -1.85 -13.91
N LEU A 59 15.48 -0.71 -14.46
CA LEU A 59 15.26 -0.56 -15.90
C LEU A 59 16.53 -0.23 -16.69
N TYR A 60 17.40 0.62 -16.15
CA TYR A 60 18.57 1.16 -16.87
C TYR A 60 19.91 0.75 -16.26
N GLY A 61 19.91 -0.01 -15.16
CA GLY A 61 21.14 -0.42 -14.46
C GLY A 61 21.83 0.70 -13.66
N GLU A 62 21.52 1.97 -13.94
CA GLU A 62 22.09 3.14 -13.27
C GLU A 62 21.05 3.92 -12.45
N LYS A 63 21.50 4.53 -11.35
CA LYS A 63 20.65 5.36 -10.48
C LYS A 63 20.18 6.66 -11.13
N TYR A 64 20.93 7.15 -12.12
CA TYR A 64 20.65 8.39 -12.83
C TYR A 64 21.07 8.28 -14.30
N PRO A 65 20.22 7.73 -15.18
CA PRO A 65 20.61 7.53 -16.57
C PRO A 65 20.65 8.85 -17.37
N SER A 66 19.62 9.71 -17.27
CA SER A 66 19.60 11.03 -17.90
C SER A 66 18.47 11.91 -17.34
N TRP A 67 18.61 13.24 -17.44
CA TRP A 67 17.58 14.21 -17.03
C TRP A 67 16.22 13.96 -17.70
N LYS A 68 16.21 13.59 -19.00
CA LYS A 68 14.96 13.33 -19.73
C LYS A 68 14.16 12.17 -19.14
N HIS A 69 14.84 11.06 -18.79
CA HIS A 69 14.21 9.90 -18.16
C HIS A 69 13.58 10.25 -16.81
N VAL A 70 14.27 11.08 -16.02
CA VAL A 70 13.75 11.54 -14.72
C VAL A 70 12.53 12.44 -14.87
N LEU A 71 12.58 13.36 -15.83
CA LEU A 71 11.47 14.29 -16.10
C LEU A 71 10.21 13.54 -16.56
N ILE A 72 10.36 12.58 -17.49
CA ILE A 72 9.25 11.72 -17.94
C ILE A 72 8.67 10.92 -16.76
N PHE A 73 9.51 10.35 -15.91
CA PHE A 73 9.07 9.60 -14.74
C PHE A 73 8.25 10.47 -13.77
N ASN A 74 8.74 11.67 -13.43
CA ASN A 74 8.02 12.57 -12.53
C ASN A 74 6.69 13.05 -13.12
N ILE A 75 6.64 13.35 -14.43
CA ILE A 75 5.38 13.70 -15.11
C ILE A 75 4.40 12.54 -15.06
N MET A 76 4.85 11.32 -15.36
CA MET A 76 4.01 10.13 -15.32
C MET A 76 3.43 9.90 -13.92
N VAL A 77 4.29 9.91 -12.88
CA VAL A 77 3.87 9.67 -11.49
C VAL A 77 2.85 10.73 -11.05
N THR A 78 3.14 12.02 -11.27
CA THR A 78 2.21 13.09 -10.90
C THR A 78 0.89 12.99 -11.65
N THR A 79 0.92 12.63 -12.94
CA THR A 79 -0.30 12.45 -13.74
C THR A 79 -1.16 11.32 -13.18
N VAL A 80 -0.57 10.17 -12.84
CA VAL A 80 -1.29 9.05 -12.23
C VAL A 80 -1.88 9.45 -10.87
N CYS A 81 -1.14 10.19 -10.04
CA CYS A 81 -1.65 10.68 -8.76
C CYS A 81 -2.84 11.64 -8.92
N VAL A 82 -2.77 12.57 -9.87
CA VAL A 82 -3.85 13.54 -10.13
C VAL A 82 -5.09 12.85 -10.72
N LEU A 83 -4.90 11.94 -11.68
CA LEU A 83 -6.00 11.13 -12.24
C LEU A 83 -6.65 10.26 -11.16
N GLY A 84 -5.85 9.63 -10.29
CA GLY A 84 -6.34 8.86 -9.17
C GLY A 84 -7.19 9.70 -8.22
N ALA A 85 -6.74 10.91 -7.87
CA ALA A 85 -7.49 11.83 -7.02
C ALA A 85 -8.81 12.29 -7.65
N MET A 86 -8.86 12.47 -8.98
CA MET A 86 -10.06 12.93 -9.69
C MET A 86 -11.10 11.81 -9.87
N PHE A 87 -10.68 10.61 -10.28
CA PHE A 87 -11.59 9.52 -10.63
C PHE A 87 -11.90 8.57 -9.48
N PHE A 88 -11.02 8.44 -8.49
CA PHE A 88 -11.15 7.47 -7.40
C PHE A 88 -10.93 8.14 -6.03
N PRO A 89 -11.87 8.97 -5.54
CA PRO A 89 -11.71 9.67 -4.25
C PRO A 89 -11.78 8.73 -3.03
N ASN A 90 -12.24 7.49 -3.20
CA ASN A 90 -12.36 6.51 -2.11
C ASN A 90 -11.00 5.91 -1.72
N VAL A 91 -10.31 6.58 -0.79
CA VAL A 91 -9.00 6.18 -0.26
C VAL A 91 -9.01 4.75 0.30
N GLY A 92 -10.09 4.36 0.97
CA GLY A 92 -10.22 3.02 1.56
C GLY A 92 -10.13 1.89 0.53
N THR A 93 -10.77 2.04 -0.64
CA THR A 93 -10.76 1.04 -1.71
C THR A 93 -9.38 0.91 -2.32
N ILE A 94 -8.73 2.04 -2.62
CA ILE A 94 -7.35 2.07 -3.14
C ILE A 94 -6.41 1.35 -2.16
N LEU A 95 -6.46 1.70 -0.87
CA LEU A 95 -5.60 1.11 0.14
C LEU A 95 -5.82 -0.41 0.28
N ARG A 96 -7.07 -0.88 0.18
CA ARG A 96 -7.39 -2.32 0.24
C ARG A 96 -6.81 -3.08 -0.95
N TYR A 97 -6.94 -2.58 -2.17
CA TYR A 97 -6.39 -3.24 -3.36
C TYR A 97 -4.87 -3.25 -3.36
N PHE A 98 -4.24 -2.08 -3.21
CA PHE A 98 -2.77 -2.00 -3.18
C PHE A 98 -2.17 -2.73 -1.98
N GLY A 99 -2.84 -2.68 -0.83
CA GLY A 99 -2.45 -3.41 0.37
C GLY A 99 -2.57 -4.93 0.23
N ALA A 100 -3.65 -5.43 -0.38
CA ALA A 100 -3.82 -6.86 -0.64
C ALA A 100 -2.78 -7.38 -1.63
N PHE A 101 -2.58 -6.67 -2.75
CA PHE A 101 -1.62 -7.07 -3.79
C PHE A 101 -0.17 -6.96 -3.30
N GLY A 102 0.20 -5.83 -2.70
CA GLY A 102 1.53 -5.61 -2.14
C GLY A 102 1.82 -6.56 -0.97
N GLY A 103 0.84 -6.80 -0.10
CA GLY A 103 0.96 -7.76 1.01
C GLY A 103 1.14 -9.20 0.52
N LEU A 104 0.40 -9.62 -0.51
CA LEU A 104 0.58 -10.93 -1.13
C LEU A 104 2.00 -11.08 -1.67
N LEU A 105 2.48 -10.14 -2.48
CA LEU A 105 3.79 -10.28 -3.13
C LEU A 105 4.96 -10.11 -2.17
N TYR A 106 4.98 -9.02 -1.39
CA TYR A 106 6.14 -8.66 -0.58
C TYR A 106 6.10 -9.26 0.83
N CYS A 107 4.93 -9.31 1.47
CA CYS A 107 4.85 -9.77 2.86
C CYS A 107 4.65 -11.29 2.99
N LEU A 108 3.96 -11.93 2.03
CA LEU A 108 3.65 -13.37 2.11
C LEU A 108 4.50 -14.19 1.13
N PHE A 109 4.46 -13.87 -0.15
CA PHE A 109 5.09 -14.68 -1.20
C PHE A 109 6.61 -14.63 -1.12
N LEU A 110 7.21 -13.44 -1.08
CA LEU A 110 8.67 -13.28 -1.06
C LEU A 110 9.37 -14.04 0.10
N PRO A 111 8.99 -13.88 1.39
CA PRO A 111 9.65 -14.61 2.47
C PRO A 111 9.38 -16.12 2.39
N CYS A 112 8.19 -16.56 1.98
CA CYS A 112 7.90 -17.98 1.81
C CYS A 112 8.76 -18.60 0.68
N ALA A 113 8.87 -17.91 -0.45
CA ALA A 113 9.68 -18.36 -1.58
C ALA A 113 11.18 -18.44 -1.22
N VAL A 114 11.70 -17.42 -0.53
CA VAL A 114 13.11 -17.39 -0.08
C VAL A 114 13.38 -18.53 0.89
N GLN A 115 12.54 -18.71 1.91
CA GLN A 115 12.68 -19.79 2.90
C GLN A 115 12.57 -21.18 2.26
N PHE A 116 11.66 -21.35 1.29
CA PHE A 116 11.51 -22.59 0.54
C PHE A 116 12.78 -22.94 -0.24
N VAL A 117 13.37 -21.96 -0.95
CA VAL A 117 14.61 -22.17 -1.72
C VAL A 117 15.78 -22.51 -0.79
N ILE A 118 15.91 -21.82 0.34
CA ILE A 118 16.98 -22.10 1.33
C ILE A 118 16.84 -23.52 1.87
N ARG A 119 15.66 -23.92 2.34
CA ARG A 119 15.42 -25.26 2.88
C ARG A 119 15.54 -26.38 1.85
N LYS A 120 15.23 -26.09 0.58
CA LYS A 120 15.46 -27.01 -0.52
C LYS A 120 16.95 -27.25 -0.76
N LYS A 121 17.78 -26.20 -0.66
CA LYS A 121 19.24 -26.35 -0.74
C LYS A 121 19.83 -27.11 0.43
N GLU A 122 19.26 -26.97 1.63
CA GLU A 122 19.69 -27.69 2.83
C GLU A 122 19.16 -29.13 2.93
N ASN A 123 18.33 -29.59 1.98
CA ASN A 123 17.63 -30.89 2.03
C ASN A 123 16.81 -31.14 3.32
N ARG A 124 16.43 -30.08 4.05
CA ARG A 124 15.62 -30.13 5.29
C ARG A 124 14.14 -29.82 5.03
N LEU A 125 13.63 -30.29 3.91
CA LEU A 125 12.23 -30.12 3.53
C LEU A 125 11.33 -31.04 4.35
N THR A 126 10.81 -30.52 5.45
CA THR A 126 9.76 -31.18 6.21
C THR A 126 8.40 -30.94 5.55
N ILE A 127 7.57 -31.97 5.45
CA ILE A 127 6.21 -31.90 4.88
C ILE A 127 5.37 -30.81 5.58
N ILE A 128 5.51 -30.67 6.90
CA ILE A 128 4.83 -29.65 7.70
C ILE A 128 5.19 -28.23 7.23
N SER A 129 6.46 -27.99 6.91
CA SER A 129 6.92 -26.68 6.43
C SER A 129 6.41 -26.37 5.04
N VAL A 130 6.34 -27.38 4.16
CA VAL A 130 5.75 -27.22 2.82
C VAL A 130 4.26 -26.87 2.92
N LEU A 131 3.52 -27.57 3.77
CA LEU A 131 2.10 -27.30 4.01
C LEU A 131 1.87 -25.89 4.56
N SER A 132 2.69 -25.42 5.50
CA SER A 132 2.53 -24.07 6.06
C SER A 132 2.80 -22.97 5.02
N TYR A 133 3.81 -23.13 4.16
CA TYR A 133 4.06 -22.17 3.08
C TYR A 133 2.89 -22.10 2.08
N ILE A 134 2.36 -23.27 1.68
CA ILE A 134 1.21 -23.34 0.77
C ILE A 134 0.00 -22.66 1.41
N TYR A 135 -0.30 -22.95 2.68
CA TYR A 135 -1.41 -22.34 3.40
C TYR A 135 -1.33 -20.81 3.42
N VAL A 136 -0.16 -20.25 3.72
CA VAL A 136 0.05 -18.79 3.77
C VAL A 136 -0.13 -18.15 2.39
N ILE A 137 0.38 -18.77 1.33
CA ILE A 137 0.22 -18.27 -0.04
C ILE A 137 -1.25 -18.33 -0.45
N VAL A 138 -1.94 -19.44 -0.20
CA VAL A 138 -3.37 -19.60 -0.50
C VAL A 138 -4.21 -18.56 0.24
N PHE A 139 -3.91 -18.30 1.52
CA PHE A 139 -4.59 -17.25 2.28
C PHE A 139 -4.39 -15.86 1.67
N GLY A 140 -3.17 -15.53 1.25
CA GLY A 140 -2.89 -14.26 0.58
C GLY A 140 -3.63 -14.10 -0.76
N VAL A 141 -3.67 -15.16 -1.55
CA VAL A 141 -4.40 -15.19 -2.84
C VAL A 141 -5.91 -15.06 -2.59
N ALA A 142 -6.44 -15.78 -1.61
CA ALA A 142 -7.85 -15.70 -1.22
C ALA A 142 -8.22 -14.27 -0.79
N ASN A 143 -7.35 -13.56 -0.06
CA ASN A 143 -7.58 -12.15 0.29
C ASN A 143 -7.66 -11.25 -0.96
N CYS A 144 -6.75 -11.40 -1.93
CA CYS A 144 -6.83 -10.65 -3.19
C CYS A 144 -8.12 -10.93 -3.96
N ILE A 145 -8.51 -12.20 -4.08
CA ILE A 145 -9.75 -12.61 -4.75
C ILE A 145 -10.96 -12.04 -4.01
N ALA A 146 -10.97 -12.09 -2.68
CA ALA A 146 -12.06 -11.53 -1.87
C ALA A 146 -12.21 -10.02 -2.08
N GLN A 147 -11.12 -9.25 -2.21
CA GLN A 147 -11.22 -7.81 -2.51
C GLN A 147 -11.80 -7.54 -3.91
N ILE A 148 -11.64 -8.46 -4.86
CA ILE A 148 -12.20 -8.34 -6.22
C ILE A 148 -13.67 -8.77 -6.26
N LEU A 149 -14.07 -9.78 -5.48
CA LEU A 149 -15.42 -10.33 -5.49
C LEU A 149 -16.42 -9.60 -4.59
N VAL A 150 -15.96 -9.00 -3.49
CA VAL A 150 -16.82 -8.39 -2.46
C VAL A 150 -17.03 -6.89 -2.69
N ASN A 151 -16.38 -6.30 -3.70
CA ASN A 151 -16.50 -4.91 -4.08
C ASN A 151 -17.20 -4.78 -5.44
#